data_AF-A0A0D0ADQ6-F1
#
_entry.id   AF-A0A0D0ADQ6-F1
#
_cell.length_a   1.000
_cell.length_b   1.000
_cell.length_c   1.000
_cell.angle_alpha   90.00
_cell.angle_beta   90.00
_cell.angle_gamma   90.00
#
_symmetry.space_group_name_H-M   'P 1'
#
loop_
_entity.id
_entity.type
_entity.pdbx_description
1 polymer ?
#
loop_
_entity_poly.entity_id
_entity_poly.type
_entity_poly.pdbx_seq_one_letter_code
_entity_poly.pdbx_strand_id
1 'polypeptide(L)'
;CPLCGTKTDSMCAHVGLHILQASHGINETLKEQVGLIYPCGFCGRSGHNECKIQIKILNKGGVSLETHCPYHHVFQYVNANIGSKNHLSHNIPLKCELCHPSLMPVTGKKSHAEPGFVDAILRYNMIQHLDDVHPQFSHPKNPISHPLPLNILNSSTLTSLEQHEAGIPEVL
;
A
#
# COMPACT_ATOMS: atom_id res chain seq x y z
N CYS A 1 -4.15 -18.10 -0.23
CA CYS A 1 -3.39 -17.37 0.78
C CYS A 1 -2.26 -18.24 1.29
N PRO A 2 -0.99 -17.85 1.10
CA PRO A 2 0.13 -18.58 1.67
C PRO A 2 0.11 -18.60 3.20
N LEU A 3 -0.45 -17.56 3.85
CA LEU A 3 -0.48 -17.43 5.30
C LEU A 3 -1.49 -18.37 5.99
N CYS A 4 -2.72 -18.49 5.46
CA CYS A 4 -3.78 -19.29 6.11
C CYS A 4 -4.28 -20.49 5.28
N GLY A 5 -3.92 -20.57 4.00
CA GLY A 5 -4.35 -21.63 3.09
C GLY A 5 -5.70 -21.39 2.39
N THR A 6 -6.42 -20.31 2.71
CA THR A 6 -7.71 -19.98 2.09
C THR A 6 -7.54 -19.68 0.59
N LYS A 7 -8.44 -20.22 -0.24
CA LYS A 7 -8.57 -19.84 -1.66
C LYS A 7 -9.43 -18.58 -1.75
N THR A 8 -9.01 -17.62 -2.55
CA THR A 8 -9.67 -16.31 -2.69
C THR A 8 -9.44 -15.77 -4.10
N ASP A 9 -10.43 -15.05 -4.63
CA ASP A 9 -10.34 -14.41 -5.93
C ASP A 9 -9.53 -13.09 -5.88
N SER A 10 -9.37 -12.52 -4.68
CA SER A 10 -8.54 -11.34 -4.45
C SER A 10 -7.52 -11.62 -3.35
N MET A 11 -6.32 -12.04 -3.75
CA MET A 11 -5.24 -12.32 -2.81
C MET A 11 -4.80 -11.06 -2.07
N CYS A 12 -4.73 -9.93 -2.77
CA CYS A 12 -4.32 -8.66 -2.19
C CYS A 12 -5.28 -8.23 -1.08
N ALA A 13 -6.59 -8.42 -1.29
CA ALA A 13 -7.55 -8.05 -0.28
C ALA A 13 -7.54 -8.94 0.94
N HIS A 14 -7.48 -10.24 0.72
CA HIS A 14 -7.44 -11.20 1.80
C HIS A 14 -6.14 -11.10 2.62
N VAL A 15 -4.99 -10.92 1.98
CA VAL A 15 -3.71 -10.72 2.69
C VAL A 15 -3.67 -9.33 3.34
N GLY A 16 -4.30 -8.32 2.74
CA GLY A 16 -4.44 -7.00 3.33
C GLY A 16 -5.10 -7.03 4.72
N LEU A 17 -6.13 -7.87 4.90
CA LEU A 17 -6.76 -8.08 6.22
C LEU A 17 -5.76 -8.62 7.26
N HIS A 18 -4.99 -9.66 6.90
CA HIS A 18 -3.96 -10.20 7.78
C HIS A 18 -2.91 -9.14 8.16
N ILE A 19 -2.48 -8.32 7.19
CA ILE A 19 -1.53 -7.22 7.42
C ILE A 19 -2.10 -6.20 8.40
N LEU A 20 -3.37 -5.78 8.21
CA LEU A 20 -4.03 -4.84 9.11
C LEU A 20 -4.17 -5.39 10.53
N GLN A 21 -4.57 -6.65 10.66
CA GLN A 21 -4.71 -7.30 11.96
C GLN A 21 -3.36 -7.37 12.67
N ALA A 22 -2.32 -7.83 11.99
CA ALA A 22 -0.96 -7.87 12.52
C ALA A 22 -0.45 -6.47 12.92
N SER A 23 -0.69 -5.44 12.10
CA SER A 23 -0.24 -4.06 12.40
C SER A 23 -0.93 -3.42 13.60
N HIS A 24 -2.06 -3.99 14.03
CA HIS A 24 -2.83 -3.58 15.22
C HIS A 24 -2.67 -4.57 16.39
N GLY A 25 -1.75 -5.53 16.30
CA GLY A 25 -1.48 -6.49 17.37
C GLY A 25 -2.58 -7.54 17.58
N ILE A 26 -3.48 -7.69 16.60
CA ILE A 26 -4.48 -8.76 16.61
C ILE A 26 -3.77 -10.05 16.20
N ASN A 27 -3.71 -11.01 17.13
CA ASN A 27 -3.07 -12.29 16.89
C ASN A 27 -4.01 -13.23 16.13
N GLU A 28 -3.60 -13.60 14.92
CA GLU A 28 -4.28 -14.62 14.12
C GLU A 28 -3.55 -15.96 14.17
N THR A 29 -4.33 -17.05 14.15
CA THR A 29 -3.77 -18.39 13.96
C THR A 29 -3.53 -18.66 12.48
N LEU A 30 -2.35 -18.28 12.00
CA LEU A 30 -1.90 -18.48 10.61
C LEU A 30 -0.91 -19.64 10.52
N LYS A 31 -0.84 -20.30 9.36
CA LYS A 31 0.20 -21.30 9.05
C LYS A 31 1.58 -20.65 8.98
N GLU A 32 1.62 -19.40 8.51
CA GLU A 32 2.80 -18.56 8.45
C GLU A 32 2.40 -17.15 8.87
N GLN A 33 3.21 -16.51 9.71
CA GLN A 33 2.94 -15.19 10.25
C GLN A 33 3.20 -14.10 9.19
N VAL A 34 2.49 -12.98 9.32
CA VAL A 34 2.73 -11.79 8.50
C VAL A 34 4.14 -11.27 8.77
N GLY A 35 4.83 -10.86 7.72
CA GLY A 35 6.15 -10.24 7.80
C GLY A 35 6.11 -8.90 8.52
N LEU A 36 7.15 -8.62 9.31
CA LEU A 36 7.19 -7.44 10.19
C LEU A 36 7.60 -6.15 9.49
N ILE A 37 8.29 -6.26 8.35
CA ILE A 37 8.94 -5.12 7.68
C ILE A 37 8.50 -5.06 6.23
N TYR A 38 7.68 -4.06 5.88
CA TYR A 38 7.09 -3.91 4.55
C TYR A 38 6.48 -5.22 3.99
N PRO A 39 5.51 -5.83 4.68
CA PRO A 39 4.89 -7.07 4.20
C PRO A 39 4.32 -6.86 2.80
N CYS A 40 4.52 -7.86 1.93
CA CYS A 40 3.99 -7.87 0.58
C CYS A 40 2.47 -7.94 0.61
N GLY A 41 1.80 -7.10 -0.17
CA GLY A 41 0.33 -7.08 -0.26
C GLY A 41 -0.25 -8.37 -0.83
N PHE A 42 0.54 -9.16 -1.57
CA PHE A 42 0.06 -10.40 -2.21
C PHE A 42 0.37 -11.67 -1.42
N CYS A 43 1.48 -11.72 -0.69
CA CYS A 43 1.87 -12.94 0.05
C CYS A 43 2.05 -12.71 1.56
N GLY A 44 2.05 -11.45 2.01
CA GLY A 44 2.20 -11.07 3.41
C GLY A 44 3.61 -11.20 3.95
N ARG A 45 4.58 -11.72 3.18
CA ARG A 45 5.97 -11.91 3.60
C ARG A 45 6.80 -10.64 3.39
N SER A 46 7.88 -10.53 4.16
CA SER A 46 8.85 -9.42 4.11
C SER A 46 10.17 -9.86 3.48
N GLY A 47 10.92 -8.91 2.89
CA GLY A 47 12.32 -9.13 2.48
C GLY A 47 12.54 -9.92 1.18
N HIS A 48 11.46 -10.27 0.47
CA HIS A 48 11.53 -10.99 -0.81
C HIS A 48 11.67 -10.01 -1.99
N ASN A 49 12.76 -10.12 -2.76
CA ASN A 49 13.01 -9.26 -3.91
C ASN A 49 11.92 -9.36 -4.98
N GLU A 50 11.36 -10.55 -5.18
CA GLU A 50 10.25 -10.80 -6.11
C GLU A 50 8.97 -10.07 -5.68
N CYS A 51 8.83 -9.76 -4.38
CA CYS A 51 7.67 -9.06 -3.84
C CYS A 51 7.76 -7.54 -3.95
N LYS A 52 8.87 -7.01 -4.46
CA LYS A 52 9.00 -5.58 -4.76
C LYS A 52 7.93 -5.18 -5.78
N ILE A 53 7.28 -4.06 -5.53
CA ILE A 53 6.27 -3.49 -6.42
C ILE A 53 6.80 -2.17 -6.96
N GLN A 54 6.71 -1.99 -8.27
CA GLN A 54 7.08 -0.76 -8.94
C GLN A 54 5.87 -0.19 -9.68
N ILE A 55 5.72 1.12 -9.60
CA ILE A 55 4.76 1.89 -10.38
C ILE A 55 5.49 2.39 -11.62
N LYS A 56 5.04 1.94 -12.78
CA LYS A 56 5.52 2.42 -14.08
C LYS A 56 4.58 3.51 -14.58
N ILE A 57 5.13 4.72 -14.76
CA ILE A 57 4.40 5.86 -15.29
C ILE A 57 4.46 5.78 -16.82
N LEU A 58 3.30 5.60 -17.45
CA LEU A 58 3.16 5.48 -18.90
C LEU A 58 3.00 6.85 -19.56
N ASN A 59 3.31 6.89 -20.87
CA ASN A 59 3.08 8.06 -21.70
C ASN A 59 1.60 8.49 -21.63
N LYS A 60 1.36 9.81 -21.52
CA LYS A 60 0.02 10.42 -21.33
C LYS A 60 -0.62 10.21 -19.94
N GLY A 61 0.18 9.84 -18.93
CA GLY A 61 -0.28 9.80 -17.53
C GLY A 61 -0.97 8.50 -17.11
N GLY A 62 -0.93 7.47 -17.95
CA GLY A 62 -1.35 6.12 -17.54
C GLY A 62 -0.38 5.56 -16.49
N VAL A 63 -0.86 4.61 -15.68
CA VAL A 63 -0.05 3.95 -14.65
C VAL A 63 -0.23 2.44 -14.76
N SER A 64 0.87 1.69 -14.71
CA SER A 64 0.86 0.22 -14.57
C SER A 64 1.70 -0.22 -13.38
N LEU A 65 1.38 -1.39 -12.83
CA LEU A 65 2.13 -2.01 -11.74
C LEU A 65 3.01 -3.14 -12.26
N GLU A 66 4.20 -3.26 -11.69
CA GLU A 66 5.13 -4.36 -11.95
C GLU A 66 5.51 -5.03 -10.63
N THR A 67 5.38 -6.35 -10.58
CA THR A 67 5.79 -7.19 -9.45
C THR A 67 6.04 -8.61 -9.94
N HIS A 68 6.97 -9.31 -9.30
CA HIS A 68 7.28 -10.71 -9.60
C HIS A 68 6.73 -11.65 -8.52
N CYS A 69 5.87 -11.16 -7.62
CA CYS A 69 5.31 -11.99 -6.57
C CYS A 69 4.52 -13.14 -7.21
N PRO A 70 4.79 -14.41 -6.85
CA PRO A 70 4.08 -15.55 -7.42
C PRO A 70 2.59 -15.59 -7.04
N TYR A 71 2.20 -14.79 -6.04
CA TYR A 71 0.82 -14.64 -5.59
C TYR A 71 0.14 -13.38 -6.16
N HIS A 72 0.81 -12.63 -7.04
CA HIS A 72 0.19 -11.49 -7.68
C HIS A 72 -0.94 -11.94 -8.63
N HIS A 73 -1.95 -11.08 -8.73
CA HIS A 73 -2.96 -11.16 -9.77
C HIS A 73 -3.01 -9.82 -10.48
N VAL A 74 -3.30 -9.83 -11.78
CA VAL A 74 -3.41 -8.60 -12.57
C VAL A 74 -4.69 -7.88 -12.15
N PHE A 75 -4.56 -6.62 -11.72
CA PHE A 75 -5.71 -5.75 -11.46
C PHE A 75 -5.48 -4.35 -12.04
N GLN A 76 -6.58 -3.66 -12.37
CA GLN A 76 -6.52 -2.30 -12.89
C GLN A 76 -6.32 -1.31 -11.73
N TYR A 77 -5.16 -0.66 -11.69
CA TYR A 77 -4.76 0.32 -10.66
C TYR A 77 -5.84 1.38 -10.38
N VAL A 78 -6.44 1.93 -11.44
CA VAL A 78 -7.45 2.99 -11.36
C VAL A 78 -8.68 2.54 -10.57
N ASN A 79 -9.12 1.30 -10.75
CA ASN A 79 -10.31 0.77 -10.05
C ASN A 79 -10.01 0.43 -8.59
N ALA A 80 -8.77 0.05 -8.27
CA ALA A 80 -8.36 -0.23 -6.91
C ALA A 80 -8.25 1.05 -6.05
N ASN A 81 -7.93 2.19 -6.67
CA ASN A 81 -7.83 3.49 -5.98
C ASN A 81 -9.20 4.11 -5.63
N ILE A 82 -10.25 3.80 -6.40
CA ILE A 82 -11.58 4.40 -6.21
C ILE A 82 -12.34 3.76 -5.05
N GLY A 83 -11.99 2.52 -4.68
CA GLY A 83 -12.73 1.74 -3.69
C GLY A 83 -14.13 1.37 -4.20
N SER A 84 -14.52 0.12 -4.07
CA SER A 84 -15.91 -0.26 -4.35
C SER A 84 -16.35 -1.34 -3.38
N LYS A 85 -17.66 -1.51 -3.20
CA LYS A 85 -18.23 -2.63 -2.42
C LYS A 85 -17.73 -4.00 -2.89
N ASN A 86 -17.22 -4.11 -4.13
CA ASN A 86 -16.69 -5.33 -4.72
C ASN A 86 -15.14 -5.43 -4.67
N HIS A 87 -14.45 -4.41 -4.15
CA HIS A 87 -12.99 -4.33 -4.04
C HIS A 87 -12.65 -3.77 -2.64
N LEU A 88 -12.72 -4.65 -1.64
CA LEU A 88 -12.73 -4.27 -0.22
C LEU A 88 -11.38 -3.82 0.31
N SER A 89 -10.26 -4.28 -0.26
CA SER A 89 -8.96 -3.83 0.20
C SER A 89 -8.43 -2.70 -0.64
N HIS A 90 -8.13 -1.61 0.06
CA HIS A 90 -7.38 -0.51 -0.45
C HIS A 90 -5.88 -0.65 -0.14
N ASN A 91 -5.36 -1.87 0.06
CA ASN A 91 -3.92 -2.12 0.15
C ASN A 91 -3.26 -1.95 -1.22
N ILE A 92 -3.40 -0.77 -1.80
CA ILE A 92 -2.94 -0.43 -3.12
C ILE A 92 -1.49 0.04 -3.05
N PRO A 93 -0.69 -0.21 -4.09
CA PRO A 93 0.60 0.41 -4.20
C PRO A 93 0.43 1.92 -4.37
N LEU A 94 1.21 2.71 -3.65
CA LEU A 94 1.19 4.17 -3.69
C LEU A 94 2.59 4.69 -4.00
N LYS A 95 2.66 5.81 -4.70
CA LYS A 95 3.89 6.59 -4.80
C LYS A 95 3.96 7.52 -3.58
N CYS A 96 5.05 7.51 -2.82
CA CYS A 96 5.28 8.53 -1.82
C CYS A 96 5.66 9.86 -2.48
N GLU A 97 4.84 10.89 -2.28
CA GLU A 97 5.08 12.21 -2.86
C GLU A 97 6.20 12.99 -2.15
N LEU A 98 6.60 12.59 -0.93
CA LEU A 98 7.79 13.14 -0.26
C LEU A 98 9.09 12.59 -0.86
N CYS A 99 9.10 11.31 -1.24
CA CYS A 99 10.23 10.69 -1.95
C CYS A 99 10.34 11.20 -3.40
N HIS A 100 9.21 11.48 -4.05
CA HIS A 100 9.13 11.81 -5.47
C HIS A 100 8.29 13.07 -5.75
N PRO A 101 8.71 14.26 -5.26
CA PRO A 101 7.93 15.50 -5.35
C PRO A 101 7.78 16.01 -6.80
N SER A 102 8.67 15.62 -7.72
CA SER A 102 8.82 16.21 -9.05
C SER A 102 8.11 15.47 -10.18
N LEU A 103 7.33 14.42 -9.90
CA LEU A 103 6.62 13.62 -10.93
C LEU A 103 5.17 14.07 -11.15
N MET A 104 4.78 15.23 -10.63
CA MET A 104 3.58 15.92 -11.12
C MET A 104 3.84 16.39 -12.55
N PRO A 105 2.87 16.25 -13.49
CA PRO A 105 3.05 16.80 -14.82
C PRO A 105 3.24 18.31 -14.69
N VAL A 106 4.47 18.79 -14.93
CA VAL A 106 4.71 20.21 -15.17
C VAL A 106 3.91 20.54 -16.42
N THR A 107 2.80 21.25 -16.22
CA THR A 107 1.93 21.70 -17.28
C THR A 107 2.78 22.39 -18.36
N GLY A 108 2.81 21.80 -19.56
CA GLY A 108 3.30 22.46 -20.76
C GLY A 108 4.61 21.98 -21.39
N LYS A 109 5.35 21.01 -20.82
CA LYS A 109 6.52 20.44 -21.51
C LYS A 109 6.27 19.00 -21.95
N LYS A 110 6.05 18.82 -23.27
CA LYS A 110 6.13 17.52 -23.94
C LYS A 110 7.59 17.08 -24.01
N SER A 111 8.17 16.65 -22.89
CA SER A 111 9.39 15.86 -22.95
C SER A 111 8.99 14.43 -23.30
N HIS A 112 9.64 13.85 -24.32
CA HIS A 112 9.72 12.41 -24.51
C HIS A 112 10.54 11.80 -23.36
N ALA A 113 10.05 11.94 -22.13
CA ALA A 113 10.66 11.31 -20.96
C ALA A 113 10.35 9.81 -21.04
N GLU A 114 11.38 8.98 -20.91
CA GLU A 114 11.19 7.54 -20.74
C GLU A 114 10.20 7.26 -19.60
N PRO A 115 9.42 6.17 -19.66
CA PRO A 115 8.53 5.80 -18.57
C PRO A 115 9.34 5.69 -17.28
N GLY A 116 9.05 6.59 -16.33
CA GLY A 116 9.68 6.58 -15.03
C GLY A 116 9.17 5.41 -14.20
N PHE A 117 10.09 4.70 -13.56
CA PHE A 117 9.76 3.71 -12.54
C PHE A 117 9.95 4.33 -11.17
N VAL A 118 8.98 4.14 -10.28
CA VAL A 118 9.11 4.48 -8.86
C VAL A 118 8.78 3.27 -8.02
N ASP A 119 9.54 3.09 -6.94
CA ASP A 119 9.24 2.07 -5.96
C ASP A 119 7.91 2.41 -5.27
N ALA A 120 7.05 1.41 -5.17
CA ALA A 120 5.72 1.58 -4.63
C ALA A 120 5.69 1.18 -3.16
N ILE A 121 4.95 1.95 -2.37
CA ILE A 121 4.66 1.66 -0.96
C ILE A 121 3.21 1.24 -0.88
N LEU A 122 2.95 0.03 -0.41
CA LEU A 122 1.58 -0.40 -0.15
C LEU A 122 0.95 0.50 0.92
N ARG A 123 -0.31 0.87 0.74
CA ARG A 123 -1.02 1.79 1.66
C ARG A 123 -0.87 1.38 3.13
N TYR A 124 -1.04 0.10 3.45
CA TYR A 124 -0.93 -0.36 4.84
C TYR A 124 0.50 -0.31 5.40
N ASN A 125 1.50 -0.21 4.52
CA ASN A 125 2.91 -0.03 4.88
C ASN A 125 3.31 1.45 4.95
N MET A 126 2.42 2.40 4.64
CA MET A 126 2.75 3.83 4.57
C MET A 126 3.20 4.38 5.92
N ILE A 127 2.61 3.96 7.03
CA ILE A 127 3.03 4.43 8.36
C ILE A 127 4.46 3.98 8.67
N GLN A 128 4.80 2.72 8.41
CA GLN A 128 6.17 2.21 8.56
C GLN A 128 7.16 2.95 7.64
N HIS A 129 6.74 3.25 6.40
CA HIS A 129 7.53 4.08 5.49
C HIS A 129 7.82 5.48 6.04
N LEU A 130 6.81 6.12 6.64
CA LEU A 130 6.98 7.43 7.24
C LEU A 130 7.93 7.38 8.43
N ASP A 131 7.81 6.37 9.30
CA ASP A 131 8.72 6.16 10.43
C ASP A 131 10.19 6.00 9.97
N ASP A 132 10.43 5.20 8.92
CA ASP A 132 11.79 4.85 8.48
C ASP A 132 12.44 5.93 7.61
N VAL A 133 11.68 6.54 6.69
CA VAL A 133 12.21 7.38 5.60
C VAL A 133 11.90 8.87 5.82
N HIS A 134 10.83 9.16 6.55
CA HIS A 134 10.35 10.52 6.77
C HIS A 134 10.03 10.82 8.25
N PRO A 135 10.95 10.49 9.20
CA PRO A 135 10.69 10.58 10.64
C PRO A 135 10.41 12.01 11.13
N GLN A 136 10.72 13.02 10.32
CA GLN A 136 10.46 14.42 10.62
C GLN A 136 8.98 14.82 10.51
N PHE A 137 8.11 13.97 9.95
CA PHE A 137 6.69 14.24 9.80
C PHE A 137 5.84 13.52 10.84
N SER A 138 4.80 14.18 11.34
CA SER A 138 3.86 13.62 12.29
C SER A 138 2.78 12.79 11.61
N HIS A 139 2.39 11.72 12.29
CA HIS A 139 1.30 10.84 11.90
C HIS A 139 0.69 10.25 13.18
N PRO A 140 -0.40 9.46 13.13
CA PRO A 140 -1.08 8.99 14.35
C PRO A 140 -0.20 8.26 15.36
N LYS A 141 0.93 7.66 14.94
CA LYS A 141 1.91 6.99 15.82
C LYS A 141 3.07 7.89 16.28
N ASN A 142 3.21 9.10 15.71
CA ASN A 142 4.23 10.08 16.05
C ASN A 142 3.64 11.52 16.01
N PRO A 143 2.98 12.00 17.08
CA PRO A 143 2.22 13.26 17.05
C PRO A 143 3.08 14.53 17.21
N ILE A 144 4.38 14.41 17.46
CA ILE A 144 5.23 15.54 17.92
C ILE A 144 5.95 16.26 16.75
N SER A 145 5.85 15.71 15.54
CA SER A 145 6.65 16.10 14.38
C SER A 145 5.92 17.04 13.39
N HIS A 146 6.55 17.47 12.29
CA HIS A 146 5.97 18.41 11.32
C HIS A 146 4.67 17.87 10.72
N PRO A 147 3.62 18.68 10.51
CA PRO A 147 2.36 18.18 9.98
C PRO A 147 2.57 17.49 8.62
N LEU A 148 2.08 16.27 8.49
CA LEU A 148 2.11 15.53 7.22
C LEU A 148 1.21 16.22 6.19
N PRO A 149 1.64 16.35 4.92
CA PRO A 149 0.78 16.86 3.86
C PRO A 149 -0.54 16.08 3.77
N LEU A 150 -1.66 16.80 3.64
CA LEU A 150 -3.01 16.24 3.75
C LEU A 150 -3.28 15.14 2.72
N ASN A 151 -2.74 15.24 1.52
CA ASN A 151 -2.82 14.22 0.48
C ASN A 151 -2.19 12.90 0.93
N ILE A 152 -1.06 12.94 1.63
CA ILE A 152 -0.35 11.75 2.12
C ILE A 152 -1.11 11.18 3.32
N LEU A 153 -1.56 12.04 4.24
CA LEU A 153 -2.39 11.63 5.36
C LEU A 153 -3.64 10.88 4.88
N ASN A 154 -4.40 11.48 3.96
CA ASN A 154 -5.60 10.87 3.39
C ASN A 154 -5.31 9.54 2.69
N SER A 155 -4.16 9.42 2.02
CA SER A 155 -3.76 8.16 1.37
C SER A 155 -3.35 7.06 2.34
N SER A 156 -3.08 7.39 3.61
CA SER A 156 -2.62 6.46 4.64
C SER A 156 -3.70 6.09 5.67
N THR A 157 -4.71 6.94 5.87
CA THR A 157 -5.80 6.73 6.83
C THR A 157 -6.70 5.58 6.41
N LEU A 158 -7.03 4.65 7.31
CA LEU A 158 -7.98 3.56 7.06
C LEU A 158 -9.43 4.08 7.04
N THR A 159 -10.28 3.48 6.21
CA THR A 159 -11.73 3.74 6.25
C THR A 159 -12.39 2.96 7.39
N SER A 160 -13.54 3.43 7.88
CA SER A 160 -14.34 2.70 8.89
C SER A 160 -14.71 1.28 8.43
N LEU A 161 -14.97 1.10 7.12
CA LEU A 161 -15.25 -0.22 6.56
C LEU A 161 -14.04 -1.17 6.69
N GLU A 162 -12.83 -0.68 6.36
CA GLU A 162 -11.60 -1.48 6.51
C GLU A 162 -11.32 -1.83 7.97
N GLN A 163 -11.54 -0.89 8.88
CA GLN A 163 -11.37 -1.14 10.32
C GLN A 163 -12.36 -2.20 10.81
N HIS A 164 -13.63 -2.06 10.46
CA HIS A 164 -14.68 -3.02 10.81
C HIS A 164 -14.38 -4.42 10.26
N GLU A 165 -14.02 -4.54 8.97
CA GLU A 165 -13.71 -5.84 8.35
C GLU A 165 -12.47 -6.50 8.95
N ALA A 166 -11.47 -5.71 9.34
CA ALA A 166 -10.28 -6.21 10.03
C ALA A 166 -10.52 -6.53 11.51
N GLY A 167 -11.70 -6.20 12.07
CA GLY A 167 -11.98 -6.32 13.50
C GLY A 167 -11.15 -5.36 14.35
N ILE A 168 -10.72 -4.24 13.79
CA ILE A 168 -10.00 -3.18 14.49
C ILE A 168 -11.04 -2.31 15.22
N PRO A 169 -10.89 -2.08 16.53
CA PRO A 169 -11.76 -1.16 17.25
C PRO A 169 -11.73 0.23 16.62
N GLU A 170 -12.89 0.83 16.34
CA GLU A 170 -12.95 2.23 15.92
C GLU A 170 -12.37 3.09 17.06
N VAL A 171 -11.38 3.91 16.72
CA VAL A 171 -10.85 4.92 17.64
C VAL A 171 -11.87 6.05 17.67
N LEU A 172 -12.59 6.19 18.80
CA LEU A 172 -13.51 7.30 19.08
C LEU A 172 -12.80 8.66 19.03
#